data_AF-A0A822BT11-F1
#
_entry.id   AF-A0A822BT11-F1
#
_cell.length_a   1.000
_cell.length_b   1.000
_cell.length_c   1.000
_cell.angle_alpha   90.00
_cell.angle_beta   90.00
_cell.angle_gamma   90.00
#
_symmetry.space_group_name_H-M   'P 1'
#
loop_
_entity.id
_entity.type
_entity.pdbx_description
1 polymer ?
#
loop_
_entity_poly.entity_id
_entity_poly.type
_entity_poly.pdbx_seq_one_letter_code
_entity_poly.pdbx_strand_id
1 'polypeptide(L)'
;YTLTYVLLSTYNESLYTLSDTKLFQAIERDVRRTSIDPDENDLLHEALNRLTTLFSSHLNRILDELLSSTEQTRKTSSAKDTFKKWLPSFRLISTIIGNHCIRSRVVTLMSIKKLFKLFSNIKLIAELNNELTKGPSSLTEIISYVSQTLDAFVRARDLLSLFSEILLSDLLPLCSQLLVSSNVDEFSLFSLCILNELLNELKLIDCVLPIHIQNDIKQELYQTFLPIICDKHILREEPISILSLRFIQTLWTLIDHTSSSFSILSQSNLISNLFNLIIQNKDKSTGTFVQGIVSCLTILSEKREIIQTMIEQGLVLIQLQLIQDQLTFTTNDRIMTNILLELLSLLDRDLTYVLDIVKRALQVI
;
A
#
# COMPACT_ATOMS: atom_id res chain seq x y z
N TYR A 1 16.33 9.18 30.74
CA TYR A 1 16.91 7.87 30.36
C TYR A 1 17.20 6.98 31.55
N THR A 2 17.84 7.47 32.62
CA THR A 2 18.15 6.70 33.83
C THR A 2 16.92 6.10 34.53
N LEU A 3 15.79 6.83 34.61
CA LEU A 3 14.55 6.29 35.18
C LEU A 3 13.95 5.16 34.32
N THR A 4 14.07 5.25 32.99
CA THR A 4 13.67 4.21 32.03
C THR A 4 14.56 2.98 32.16
N TYR A 5 15.87 3.20 32.29
CA TYR A 5 16.87 2.17 32.54
C TYR A 5 16.57 1.42 33.85
N VAL A 6 16.22 2.14 34.92
CA VAL A 6 15.82 1.57 36.22
C VAL A 6 14.45 0.86 36.13
N LEU A 7 13.49 1.37 35.37
CA LEU A 7 12.18 0.72 35.22
C LEU A 7 12.28 -0.57 34.39
N LEU A 8 13.05 -0.57 33.30
CA LEU A 8 13.37 -1.76 32.51
C LEU A 8 14.17 -2.80 33.30
N SER A 9 15.03 -2.37 34.23
CA SER A 9 15.81 -3.28 35.07
C SER A 9 14.99 -3.93 36.19
N THR A 10 13.84 -3.37 36.55
CA THR A 10 13.12 -3.75 37.78
C THR A 10 11.74 -4.35 37.52
N TYR A 11 11.07 -4.03 36.41
CA TYR A 11 9.72 -4.51 36.11
C TYR A 11 9.56 -4.90 34.63
N ASN A 12 9.56 -6.21 34.35
CA ASN A 12 9.24 -6.76 33.03
C ASN A 12 7.82 -6.39 32.56
N GLU A 13 6.88 -6.13 33.48
CA GLU A 13 5.48 -5.83 33.14
C GLU A 13 5.24 -4.39 32.66
N SER A 14 6.18 -3.45 32.87
CA SER A 14 6.09 -2.06 32.40
C SER A 14 6.38 -1.87 30.90
N LEU A 15 6.52 -2.95 30.13
CA LEU A 15 6.72 -2.88 28.69
C LEU A 15 5.54 -2.25 27.95
N TYR A 16 4.32 -2.54 28.40
CA TYR A 16 3.09 -2.02 27.81
C TYR A 16 2.89 -0.53 28.07
N THR A 17 3.42 0.00 29.17
CA THR A 17 3.42 1.44 29.45
C THR A 17 4.50 2.17 28.65
N LEU A 18 5.57 1.50 28.24
CA LEU A 18 6.64 2.07 27.42
C LEU A 18 6.29 2.15 25.92
N SER A 19 5.42 1.28 25.38
CA SER A 19 4.99 1.34 23.97
C SER A 19 4.19 2.59 23.61
N ASP A 20 3.54 3.24 24.57
CA ASP A 20 2.84 4.53 24.36
C ASP A 20 3.79 5.73 24.49
N THR A 21 5.02 5.53 24.93
CA THR A 21 5.90 6.65 25.29
C THR A 21 6.76 7.08 24.09
N LYS A 22 6.62 8.35 23.72
CA LYS A 22 7.55 9.14 22.88
C LYS A 22 9.04 8.92 23.22
N LEU A 23 9.30 8.38 24.40
CA LEU A 23 10.58 7.92 24.90
C LEU A 23 11.30 6.95 23.98
N PHE A 24 10.61 5.95 23.40
CA PHE A 24 11.29 4.98 22.53
C PHE A 24 11.71 5.62 21.20
N GLN A 25 10.84 6.44 20.62
CA GLN A 25 11.14 7.28 19.46
C GLN A 25 12.22 8.33 19.78
N ALA A 26 12.28 8.82 21.02
CA ALA A 26 13.30 9.75 21.48
C ALA A 26 14.67 9.08 21.64
N ILE A 27 14.75 7.88 22.23
CA ILE A 27 15.99 7.08 22.29
C ILE A 27 16.51 6.84 20.88
N GLU A 28 15.65 6.41 19.95
CA GLU A 28 16.04 6.19 18.56
C GLU A 28 16.55 7.47 17.89
N ARG A 29 15.80 8.58 18.02
CA ARG A 29 16.19 9.87 17.46
C ARG A 29 17.53 10.33 18.01
N ASP A 30 17.75 10.17 19.31
CA ASP A 30 18.93 10.69 19.99
C ASP A 30 20.16 9.79 19.70
N VAL A 31 20.00 8.46 19.61
CA VAL A 31 21.05 7.54 19.13
C VAL A 31 21.47 7.88 17.69
N ARG A 32 20.53 8.21 16.81
CA ARG A 32 20.83 8.60 15.42
C ARG A 32 21.48 9.97 15.30
N ARG A 33 21.30 10.84 16.29
CA ARG A 33 21.84 12.21 16.25
C ARG A 33 23.32 12.29 16.61
N THR A 34 23.95 11.19 17.02
CA THR A 34 25.35 11.15 17.52
C THR A 34 25.59 12.29 18.51
N SER A 35 25.25 12.07 19.79
CA SER A 35 25.59 13.03 20.84
C SER A 35 27.10 13.26 20.88
N ILE A 36 27.51 14.51 21.11
CA ILE A 36 28.93 14.90 21.20
C ILE A 36 29.57 14.33 22.47
N ASP A 37 28.77 14.02 23.49
CA ASP A 37 29.23 13.42 24.74
C ASP A 37 29.29 11.87 24.63
N PRO A 38 30.48 11.26 24.77
CA PRO A 38 30.66 9.81 24.66
C PRO A 38 29.96 9.03 25.78
N ASP A 39 29.87 9.56 27.00
CA ASP A 39 29.29 8.83 28.14
C ASP A 39 27.75 8.73 28.02
N GLU A 40 27.11 9.79 27.51
CA GLU A 40 25.67 9.75 27.20
C GLU A 40 25.36 8.79 26.05
N ASN A 41 26.25 8.72 25.07
CA ASN A 41 26.09 7.84 23.91
C ASN A 41 26.19 6.35 24.33
N ASP A 42 27.13 6.02 25.22
CA ASP A 42 27.29 4.67 25.76
C ASP A 42 26.04 4.23 26.55
N LEU A 43 25.47 5.11 27.39
CA LEU A 43 24.23 4.81 28.13
C LEU A 43 23.03 4.61 27.19
N LEU A 44 22.92 5.39 26.10
CA LEU A 44 21.87 5.24 25.10
C LEU A 44 22.01 3.92 24.33
N HIS A 45 23.24 3.56 23.95
CA HIS A 45 23.52 2.27 23.30
C HIS A 45 23.25 1.09 24.23
N GLU A 46 23.61 1.17 25.51
CA GLU A 46 23.30 0.12 26.49
C GLU A 46 21.79 -0.04 26.68
N ALA A 47 21.05 1.08 26.82
CA ALA A 47 19.60 1.06 26.91
C ALA A 47 18.95 0.42 25.67
N LEU A 48 19.42 0.77 24.47
CA LEU A 48 18.94 0.20 23.21
C LEU A 48 19.23 -1.30 23.12
N ASN A 49 20.43 -1.75 23.53
CA ASN A 49 20.80 -3.16 23.52
C ASN A 49 19.95 -3.98 24.49
N ARG A 50 19.69 -3.47 25.70
CA ARG A 50 18.79 -4.13 26.66
C ARG A 50 17.35 -4.22 26.15
N LEU A 51 16.84 -3.13 25.56
CA LEU A 51 15.53 -3.13 24.91
C LEU A 51 15.45 -4.15 23.79
N THR A 52 16.49 -4.24 22.96
CA THR A 52 16.58 -5.22 21.88
C THR A 52 16.49 -6.65 22.43
N THR A 53 17.34 -7.01 23.39
CA THR A 53 17.34 -8.35 24.02
C THR A 53 15.98 -8.70 24.63
N LEU A 54 15.38 -7.72 25.31
CA LEU A 54 14.09 -7.90 25.95
C LEU A 54 12.96 -8.04 24.91
N PHE A 55 12.93 -7.28 23.82
CA PHE A 55 11.94 -7.47 22.77
C PHE A 55 12.15 -8.78 22.01
N SER A 56 13.39 -9.17 21.73
CA SER A 56 13.69 -10.45 21.08
C SER A 56 13.18 -11.66 21.88
N SER A 57 13.21 -11.57 23.21
CA SER A 57 12.69 -12.62 24.09
C SER A 57 11.16 -12.59 24.25
N HIS A 58 10.50 -11.44 24.07
CA HIS A 58 9.07 -11.27 24.38
C HIS A 58 8.16 -11.23 23.16
N LEU A 59 8.63 -10.76 22.00
CA LEU A 59 7.80 -10.53 20.81
C LEU A 59 7.03 -11.79 20.38
N ASN A 60 7.72 -12.93 20.27
CA ASN A 60 7.07 -14.18 19.86
C ASN A 60 6.06 -14.69 20.88
N ARG A 61 6.31 -14.48 22.18
CA ARG A 61 5.37 -14.85 23.25
C ARG A 61 4.08 -14.04 23.16
N ILE A 62 4.21 -12.72 22.98
CA ILE A 62 3.05 -11.82 22.79
C ILE A 62 2.24 -12.25 21.56
N LEU A 63 2.91 -12.57 20.45
CA LEU A 63 2.25 -13.04 19.23
C LEU A 63 1.51 -14.38 19.44
N ASP A 64 2.08 -15.31 20.21
CA ASP A 64 1.42 -16.59 20.54
C ASP A 64 0.19 -16.40 21.44
N GLU A 65 0.28 -15.51 22.43
CA GLU A 65 -0.85 -15.13 23.27
C GLU A 65 -1.97 -14.49 22.44
N LEU A 66 -1.65 -13.57 21.52
CA LEU A 66 -2.64 -12.96 20.63
C LEU A 66 -3.25 -13.97 19.64
N LEU A 67 -2.45 -14.87 19.07
CA LEU A 67 -2.93 -15.91 18.17
C LEU A 67 -3.89 -16.87 18.86
N SER A 68 -3.50 -17.41 20.01
CA SER A 68 -4.37 -18.31 20.78
C SER A 68 -5.66 -17.61 21.19
N SER A 69 -5.57 -16.34 21.60
CA SER A 69 -6.75 -15.57 22.02
C SER A 69 -7.68 -15.23 20.84
N THR A 70 -7.15 -14.86 19.66
CA THR A 70 -7.97 -14.63 18.45
C THR A 70 -8.65 -15.91 17.95
N GLU A 71 -7.96 -17.05 18.00
CA GLU A 71 -8.55 -18.35 17.65
C GLU A 71 -9.70 -18.76 18.61
N GLN A 72 -9.60 -18.38 19.88
CA GLN A 72 -10.66 -18.58 20.89
C GLN A 72 -11.83 -17.63 20.68
N THR A 73 -11.57 -16.34 20.45
CA THR A 73 -12.63 -15.34 20.19
C THR A 73 -13.43 -15.66 18.92
N ARG A 74 -12.82 -16.32 17.92
CA ARG A 74 -13.57 -16.85 16.77
C ARG A 74 -14.67 -17.84 17.18
N LYS A 75 -14.51 -18.52 18.32
CA LYS A 75 -15.45 -19.53 18.83
C LYS A 75 -16.47 -18.98 19.83
N THR A 76 -16.33 -17.75 20.32
CA THR A 76 -17.17 -17.18 21.38
C THR A 76 -17.69 -15.78 21.01
N SER A 77 -18.90 -15.43 21.46
CA SER A 77 -19.55 -14.15 21.13
C SER A 77 -19.00 -12.91 21.88
N SER A 78 -17.92 -13.05 22.67
CA SER A 78 -17.36 -11.98 23.51
C SER A 78 -16.16 -11.27 22.87
N ALA A 79 -16.29 -10.81 21.62
CA ALA A 79 -15.17 -10.22 20.89
C ALA A 79 -14.74 -8.82 21.38
N LYS A 80 -15.70 -7.98 21.82
CA LYS A 80 -15.45 -6.55 22.11
C LYS A 80 -14.46 -6.32 23.26
N ASP A 81 -14.68 -6.94 24.42
CA ASP A 81 -13.82 -6.75 25.61
C ASP A 81 -12.42 -7.33 25.40
N THR A 82 -12.34 -8.39 24.60
CA THR A 82 -11.09 -9.08 24.31
C THR A 82 -10.18 -8.23 23.42
N PHE A 83 -10.73 -7.54 22.43
CA PHE A 83 -9.96 -6.61 21.57
C PHE A 83 -9.38 -5.43 22.34
N LYS A 84 -10.16 -4.82 23.25
CA LYS A 84 -9.67 -3.70 24.07
C LYS A 84 -8.46 -4.10 24.92
N LYS A 85 -8.44 -5.35 25.43
CA LYS A 85 -7.31 -5.90 26.19
C LYS A 85 -6.04 -6.08 25.33
N TRP A 86 -6.19 -6.40 24.05
CA TRP A 86 -5.05 -6.67 23.15
C TRP A 86 -4.43 -5.42 22.54
N LEU A 87 -5.16 -4.31 22.50
CA LEU A 87 -4.73 -3.07 21.84
C LEU A 87 -3.29 -2.62 22.22
N PRO A 88 -2.85 -2.66 23.49
CA PRO A 88 -1.48 -2.30 23.85
C PRO A 88 -0.42 -3.22 23.21
N SER A 89 -0.75 -4.50 23.01
CA SER A 89 0.16 -5.46 22.39
C SER A 89 0.37 -5.15 20.91
N PHE A 90 -0.69 -4.78 20.18
CA PHE A 90 -0.60 -4.36 18.79
C PHE A 90 0.20 -3.07 18.62
N ARG A 91 0.03 -2.10 19.53
CA ARG A 91 0.84 -0.87 19.58
C ARG A 91 2.32 -1.17 19.73
N LEU A 92 2.66 -2.07 20.65
CA LEU A 92 4.04 -2.47 20.90
C LEU A 92 4.66 -3.15 19.68
N ILE A 93 3.93 -4.08 19.04
CA ILE A 93 4.39 -4.77 17.83
C ILE A 93 4.65 -3.76 16.70
N SER A 94 3.72 -2.84 16.45
CA SER A 94 3.88 -1.76 15.46
C SER A 94 5.12 -0.92 15.73
N THR A 95 5.35 -0.58 16.99
CA THR A 95 6.53 0.19 17.42
C THR A 95 7.84 -0.55 17.19
N ILE A 96 7.88 -1.86 17.46
CA ILE A 96 9.09 -2.69 17.25
C ILE A 96 9.44 -2.78 15.77
N ILE A 97 8.45 -3.05 14.91
CA ILE A 97 8.68 -3.23 13.46
C ILE A 97 8.97 -1.90 12.77
N GLY A 98 8.32 -0.81 13.21
CA GLY A 98 8.55 0.53 12.67
C GLY A 98 9.90 1.15 13.03
N ASN A 99 10.61 0.63 14.03
CA ASN A 99 11.87 1.23 14.50
C ASN A 99 13.09 0.66 13.76
N HIS A 100 13.85 1.54 13.12
CA HIS A 100 14.95 1.11 12.24
C HIS A 100 16.16 0.60 13.03
N CYS A 101 16.34 1.03 14.28
CA CYS A 101 17.51 0.65 15.07
C CYS A 101 17.40 -0.76 15.66
N ILE A 102 16.18 -1.27 15.88
CA ILE A 102 15.98 -2.59 16.51
C ILE A 102 15.33 -3.62 15.60
N ARG A 103 14.56 -3.23 14.58
CA ARG A 103 13.72 -4.18 13.84
C ARG A 103 14.50 -5.35 13.25
N SER A 104 15.68 -5.11 12.66
CA SER A 104 16.54 -6.16 12.10
C SER A 104 17.13 -7.12 13.14
N ARG A 105 17.22 -6.69 14.40
CA ARG A 105 17.77 -7.49 15.51
C ARG A 105 16.70 -8.27 16.28
N VAL A 106 15.45 -7.84 16.18
CA VAL A 106 14.32 -8.38 16.96
C VAL A 106 13.36 -9.19 16.09
N VAL A 107 13.06 -8.70 14.89
CA VAL A 107 12.05 -9.28 14.02
C VAL A 107 12.63 -10.51 13.34
N THR A 108 12.00 -11.66 13.58
CA THR A 108 12.37 -12.93 12.98
C THR A 108 11.35 -13.36 11.92
N LEU A 109 11.75 -14.28 11.04
CA LEU A 109 10.86 -14.95 10.08
C LEU A 109 9.60 -15.49 10.77
N MET A 110 9.78 -16.13 11.93
CA MET A 110 8.70 -16.71 12.71
C MET A 110 7.73 -15.64 13.22
N SER A 111 8.25 -14.49 13.67
CA SER A 111 7.44 -13.37 14.15
C SER A 111 6.55 -12.81 13.04
N ILE A 112 7.10 -12.67 11.82
CA ILE A 112 6.36 -12.18 10.65
C ILE A 112 5.26 -13.18 10.24
N LYS A 113 5.57 -14.48 10.17
CA LYS A 113 4.57 -15.52 9.86
C LYS A 113 3.41 -15.51 10.86
N LYS A 114 3.71 -15.36 12.15
CA LYS A 114 2.69 -15.24 13.20
C LYS A 114 1.83 -13.98 13.02
N LEU A 115 2.43 -12.85 12.63
CA LEU A 115 1.71 -11.61 12.35
C LEU A 115 0.74 -11.76 11.17
N PHE A 116 1.15 -12.42 10.07
CA PHE A 116 0.26 -12.70 8.95
C PHE A 116 -0.91 -13.60 9.32
N LYS A 117 -0.63 -14.68 10.07
CA LYS A 117 -1.68 -15.56 10.59
C LYS A 117 -2.65 -14.80 11.51
N LEU A 118 -2.12 -13.92 12.37
CA LEU A 118 -2.92 -13.11 13.28
C LEU A 118 -3.85 -12.17 12.50
N PHE A 119 -3.36 -11.56 11.43
CA PHE A 119 -4.18 -10.68 10.61
C PHE A 119 -5.29 -11.43 9.86
N SER A 120 -4.99 -12.62 9.34
CA SER A 120 -6.01 -13.50 8.75
C SER A 120 -7.13 -13.84 9.77
N ASN A 121 -6.77 -14.12 11.02
CA ASN A 121 -7.77 -14.33 12.08
C ASN A 121 -8.60 -13.07 12.37
N ILE A 122 -7.98 -11.89 12.42
CA ILE A 122 -8.67 -10.61 12.64
C ILE A 122 -9.67 -10.34 11.51
N LYS A 123 -9.26 -10.58 10.26
CA LYS A 123 -10.15 -10.48 9.09
C LYS A 123 -11.41 -11.34 9.28
N LEU A 124 -11.25 -12.62 9.62
CA LEU A 124 -12.37 -13.53 9.83
C LEU A 124 -13.31 -13.05 10.95
N ILE A 125 -12.75 -12.54 12.06
CA ILE A 125 -13.56 -12.04 13.17
C ILE A 125 -14.32 -10.76 12.76
N ALA A 126 -13.70 -9.88 11.95
CA ALA A 126 -14.35 -8.68 11.43
C ALA A 126 -15.51 -9.02 10.48
N GLU A 127 -15.33 -9.98 9.58
CA GLU A 127 -16.38 -10.45 8.66
C GLU A 127 -17.55 -11.11 9.40
N LEU A 128 -17.28 -11.85 10.48
CA LEU A 128 -18.31 -12.45 11.32
C LEU A 128 -19.10 -11.43 12.13
N ASN A 129 -18.53 -10.24 12.39
CA ASN A 129 -19.11 -9.23 13.26
C ASN A 129 -19.33 -7.90 12.52
N ASN A 130 -20.27 -7.88 11.56
CA ASN A 130 -20.63 -6.69 10.78
C ASN A 130 -21.11 -5.49 11.64
N GLU A 131 -21.53 -5.70 12.89
CA GLU A 131 -21.89 -4.61 13.82
C GLU A 131 -20.67 -3.96 14.49
N LEU A 132 -19.52 -4.64 14.51
CA LEU A 132 -18.27 -4.14 15.12
C LEU A 132 -17.45 -3.26 14.17
N THR A 133 -17.72 -3.32 12.87
CA THR A 133 -17.07 -2.51 11.82
C THR A 133 -17.78 -1.18 11.57
N LYS A 134 -18.97 -0.96 12.15
CA LYS A 134 -19.70 0.31 12.06
C LYS A 134 -19.37 1.23 13.23
N GLY A 135 -18.46 2.18 13.00
CA GLY A 135 -18.07 3.23 13.95
C GLY A 135 -16.69 2.99 14.60
N PRO A 136 -16.16 3.97 15.36
CA PRO A 136 -14.86 3.86 16.01
C PRO A 136 -14.91 2.79 17.10
N SER A 137 -14.40 1.60 16.79
CA SER A 137 -14.38 0.45 17.69
C SER A 137 -12.94 0.01 17.95
N SER A 138 -12.71 -0.74 19.03
CA SER A 138 -11.37 -1.30 19.29
C SER A 138 -10.87 -2.21 18.15
N LEU A 139 -11.78 -2.75 17.34
CA LEU A 139 -11.43 -3.54 16.15
C LEU A 139 -10.87 -2.66 15.03
N THR A 140 -11.46 -1.49 14.76
CA THR A 140 -10.94 -0.56 13.74
C THR A 140 -9.55 -0.05 14.11
N GLU A 141 -9.29 0.20 15.41
CA GLU A 141 -7.95 0.55 15.88
C GLU A 141 -6.95 -0.60 15.73
N ILE A 142 -7.34 -1.85 16.03
CA ILE A 142 -6.47 -3.01 15.82
C ILE A 142 -6.16 -3.20 14.33
N ILE A 143 -7.16 -3.09 13.46
CA ILE A 143 -6.95 -3.15 12.01
C ILE A 143 -5.95 -2.06 11.59
N SER A 144 -6.09 -0.84 12.10
CA SER A 144 -5.15 0.26 11.85
C SER A 144 -3.72 -0.06 12.34
N TYR A 145 -3.55 -0.57 13.56
CA TYR A 145 -2.22 -0.91 14.07
C TYR A 145 -1.57 -2.05 13.31
N VAL A 146 -2.31 -3.12 12.99
CA VAL A 146 -1.76 -4.22 12.19
C VAL A 146 -1.43 -3.72 10.77
N SER A 147 -2.27 -2.84 10.23
CA SER A 147 -2.05 -2.22 8.93
C SER A 147 -0.75 -1.43 8.90
N GLN A 148 -0.54 -0.55 9.88
CA GLN A 148 0.69 0.21 10.05
C GLN A 148 1.91 -0.69 10.26
N THR A 149 1.75 -1.77 11.01
CA THR A 149 2.82 -2.74 11.26
C THR A 149 3.29 -3.40 9.96
N LEU A 150 2.35 -3.82 9.12
CA LEU A 150 2.66 -4.48 7.85
C LEU A 150 3.15 -3.49 6.79
N ASP A 151 2.63 -2.26 6.77
CA ASP A 151 3.20 -1.16 5.98
C ASP A 151 4.66 -0.87 6.38
N ALA A 152 4.94 -0.81 7.68
CA ALA A 152 6.30 -0.61 8.20
C ALA A 152 7.23 -1.78 7.83
N PHE A 153 6.73 -3.02 7.81
CA PHE A 153 7.47 -4.18 7.33
C PHE A 153 7.83 -4.04 5.84
N VAL A 154 6.87 -3.65 4.99
CA VAL A 154 7.10 -3.48 3.55
C VAL A 154 8.04 -2.32 3.24
N ARG A 155 8.03 -1.26 4.05
CA ARG A 155 8.98 -0.14 3.91
C ARG A 155 10.37 -0.44 4.50
N ALA A 156 10.52 -1.54 5.24
CA ALA A 156 11.77 -1.95 5.84
C ALA A 156 12.63 -2.74 4.85
N ARG A 157 13.42 -2.03 4.03
CA ARG A 157 14.30 -2.64 3.00
C ARG A 157 15.22 -3.75 3.53
N ASP A 158 15.72 -3.61 4.76
CA ASP A 158 16.49 -4.65 5.47
C ASP A 158 15.66 -5.92 5.70
N LEU A 159 14.39 -5.78 6.12
CA LEU A 159 13.50 -6.92 6.33
C LEU A 159 13.02 -7.52 5.00
N LEU A 160 12.74 -6.69 3.99
CA LEU A 160 12.40 -7.16 2.65
C LEU A 160 13.51 -8.02 2.04
N SER A 161 14.76 -7.61 2.20
CA SER A 161 15.92 -8.39 1.74
C SER A 161 16.02 -9.73 2.46
N LEU A 162 15.84 -9.74 3.79
CA LEU A 162 15.94 -10.94 4.62
C LEU A 162 14.77 -11.92 4.43
N PHE A 163 13.58 -11.42 4.11
CA PHE A 163 12.34 -12.19 4.16
C PHE A 163 11.53 -12.13 2.85
N SER A 164 12.23 -11.95 1.73
CA SER A 164 11.65 -11.78 0.39
C SER A 164 10.71 -12.92 -0.03
N GLU A 165 11.01 -14.17 0.32
CA GLU A 165 10.15 -15.32 0.00
C GLU A 165 8.75 -15.23 0.63
N ILE A 166 8.64 -14.63 1.82
CA ILE A 166 7.34 -14.51 2.50
C ILE A 166 6.39 -13.56 1.75
N LEU A 167 6.93 -12.64 0.95
CA LEU A 167 6.11 -11.71 0.17
C LEU A 167 5.16 -12.47 -0.76
N LEU A 168 5.68 -13.49 -1.45
CA LEU A 168 4.92 -14.32 -2.36
C LEU A 168 4.05 -15.35 -1.62
N SER A 169 4.59 -16.01 -0.59
CA SER A 169 3.88 -17.14 0.06
C SER A 169 2.78 -16.72 1.02
N ASP A 170 2.88 -15.53 1.64
CA ASP A 170 1.96 -15.11 2.71
C ASP A 170 1.40 -13.70 2.49
N LEU A 171 2.23 -12.70 2.16
CA LEU A 171 1.78 -11.30 2.07
C LEU A 171 0.83 -11.05 0.89
N LEU A 172 1.21 -11.42 -0.33
CA LEU A 172 0.35 -11.23 -1.51
C LEU A 172 -0.95 -12.04 -1.41
N PRO A 173 -0.94 -13.34 -1.02
CA PRO A 173 -2.18 -14.07 -0.78
C PRO A 173 -3.11 -13.38 0.22
N LEU A 174 -2.56 -12.83 1.31
CA LEU A 174 -3.32 -12.06 2.29
C LEU A 174 -3.93 -10.80 1.67
N CYS A 175 -3.16 -10.00 0.93
CA CYS A 175 -3.66 -8.81 0.22
C CYS A 175 -4.78 -9.16 -0.77
N SER A 176 -4.63 -10.25 -1.53
CA SER A 176 -5.65 -10.72 -2.47
C SER A 176 -6.96 -11.07 -1.75
N GLN A 177 -6.87 -11.81 -0.65
CA GLN A 177 -8.04 -12.14 0.18
C GLN A 177 -8.74 -10.91 0.73
N LEU A 178 -8.01 -9.85 1.06
CA LEU A 178 -8.55 -8.63 1.64
C LEU A 178 -9.22 -7.75 0.59
N LEU A 179 -8.66 -7.64 -0.62
CA LEU A 179 -9.29 -6.91 -1.73
C LEU A 179 -10.61 -7.53 -2.20
N VAL A 180 -10.80 -8.83 -1.99
CA VAL A 180 -12.06 -9.52 -2.33
C VAL A 180 -13.10 -9.38 -1.22
N SER A 181 -12.71 -8.96 -0.01
CA SER A 181 -13.66 -8.77 1.10
C SER A 181 -14.59 -7.59 0.80
N SER A 182 -15.89 -7.83 0.88
CA SER A 182 -16.91 -6.90 0.35
C SER A 182 -17.33 -5.80 1.33
N ASN A 183 -17.00 -5.92 2.62
CA ASN A 183 -17.69 -5.20 3.68
C ASN A 183 -16.81 -4.23 4.49
N VAL A 184 -15.50 -4.14 4.19
CA VAL A 184 -14.55 -3.37 5.00
C VAL A 184 -13.58 -2.61 4.11
N ASP A 185 -13.81 -1.31 3.97
CA ASP A 185 -13.02 -0.38 3.15
C ASP A 185 -11.58 -0.30 3.66
N GLU A 186 -11.39 -0.41 4.97
CA GLU A 186 -10.09 -0.44 5.61
C GLU A 186 -9.21 -1.60 5.11
N PHE A 187 -9.79 -2.75 4.76
CA PHE A 187 -9.05 -3.87 4.19
C PHE A 187 -8.60 -3.60 2.76
N SER A 188 -9.45 -2.92 1.98
CA SER A 188 -9.11 -2.52 0.61
C SER A 188 -8.02 -1.44 0.63
N LEU A 189 -8.16 -0.44 1.49
CA LEU A 189 -7.17 0.62 1.70
C LEU A 189 -5.82 0.04 2.12
N PHE A 190 -5.81 -0.81 3.15
CA PHE A 190 -4.60 -1.45 3.63
C PHE A 190 -3.88 -2.24 2.53
N SER A 191 -4.62 -3.09 1.80
CA SER A 191 -4.05 -3.90 0.74
C SER A 191 -3.46 -3.03 -0.36
N LEU A 192 -4.19 -2.01 -0.81
CA LEU A 192 -3.71 -1.08 -1.83
C LEU A 192 -2.48 -0.29 -1.37
N CYS A 193 -2.39 0.10 -0.09
CA CYS A 193 -1.19 0.75 0.45
C CYS A 193 0.03 -0.17 0.33
N ILE A 194 -0.06 -1.41 0.81
CA ILE A 194 1.03 -2.39 0.71
C ILE A 194 1.45 -2.64 -0.73
N LEU A 195 0.48 -2.86 -1.62
CA LEU A 195 0.76 -3.15 -3.02
C LEU A 195 1.46 -1.96 -3.69
N ASN A 196 1.05 -0.73 -3.39
CA ASN A 196 1.72 0.47 -3.87
C ASN A 196 3.14 0.63 -3.30
N GLU A 197 3.38 0.28 -2.03
CA GLU A 197 4.73 0.32 -1.46
C GLU A 197 5.65 -0.74 -2.06
N LEU A 198 5.14 -1.95 -2.31
CA LEU A 198 5.90 -2.97 -3.05
C LEU A 198 6.25 -2.50 -4.46
N LEU A 199 5.29 -1.87 -5.17
CA LEU A 199 5.55 -1.29 -6.48
C LEU A 199 6.60 -0.16 -6.43
N ASN A 200 6.57 0.68 -5.39
CA ASN A 200 7.59 1.71 -5.21
C ASN A 200 8.98 1.08 -5.04
N GLU A 201 9.12 0.03 -4.23
CA GLU A 201 10.41 -0.67 -4.05
C GLU A 201 10.89 -1.32 -5.36
N LEU A 202 9.98 -1.93 -6.13
CA LEU A 202 10.30 -2.54 -7.43
C LEU A 202 10.74 -1.53 -8.50
N LYS A 203 10.39 -0.24 -8.32
CA LYS A 203 10.79 0.85 -9.22
C LYS A 203 12.19 1.38 -8.93
N LEU A 204 12.73 1.12 -7.74
CA LEU A 204 14.05 1.62 -7.36
C LEU A 204 15.15 0.92 -8.15
N ILE A 205 16.14 1.70 -8.59
CA ILE A 205 17.33 1.18 -9.29
C ILE A 205 18.10 0.21 -8.38
N ASP A 206 18.13 0.49 -7.09
CA ASP A 206 18.80 -0.29 -6.05
C ASP A 206 17.84 -1.25 -5.32
N CYS A 207 16.76 -1.73 -5.95
CA CYS A 207 15.78 -2.64 -5.35
C CYS A 207 16.46 -3.78 -4.56
N VAL A 208 16.07 -3.96 -3.30
CA VAL A 208 16.71 -4.95 -2.40
C VAL A 208 16.24 -6.38 -2.60
N LEU A 209 15.18 -6.57 -3.37
CA LEU A 209 14.60 -7.88 -3.63
C LEU A 209 15.43 -8.62 -4.70
N PRO A 210 15.64 -9.94 -4.58
CA PRO A 210 16.26 -10.73 -5.64
C PRO A 210 15.50 -10.63 -6.96
N ILE A 211 16.21 -10.61 -8.10
CA ILE A 211 15.59 -10.41 -9.44
C ILE A 211 14.47 -11.42 -9.73
N HIS A 212 14.64 -12.69 -9.34
CA HIS A 212 13.60 -13.70 -9.54
C HIS A 212 12.33 -13.38 -8.73
N ILE A 213 12.47 -12.99 -7.47
CA ILE A 213 11.34 -12.54 -6.63
C ILE A 213 10.68 -11.29 -7.21
N GLN A 214 11.46 -10.34 -7.74
CA GLN A 214 10.89 -9.15 -8.39
C GLN A 214 9.99 -9.54 -9.58
N ASN A 215 10.45 -10.46 -10.41
CA ASN A 215 9.68 -10.92 -11.58
C ASN A 215 8.42 -11.68 -11.16
N ASP A 216 8.52 -12.56 -10.17
CA ASP A 216 7.38 -13.31 -9.64
C ASP A 216 6.33 -12.37 -9.02
N ILE A 217 6.77 -11.37 -8.25
CA ILE A 217 5.86 -10.34 -7.69
C ILE A 217 5.20 -9.56 -8.83
N LYS A 218 5.96 -9.07 -9.83
CA LYS A 218 5.39 -8.33 -10.96
C LYS A 218 4.33 -9.14 -11.70
N GLN A 219 4.57 -10.43 -11.91
CA GLN A 219 3.61 -11.32 -12.54
C GLN A 219 2.36 -11.51 -11.68
N GLU A 220 2.51 -11.75 -10.38
CA GLU A 220 1.40 -11.89 -9.45
C GLU A 220 0.55 -10.61 -9.37
N LEU A 221 1.19 -9.44 -9.25
CA LEU A 221 0.53 -8.13 -9.28
C LEU A 221 -0.26 -7.92 -10.58
N TYR A 222 0.27 -8.38 -11.70
CA TYR A 222 -0.36 -8.26 -13.00
C TYR A 222 -1.54 -9.21 -13.19
N GLN A 223 -1.38 -10.48 -12.85
CA GLN A 223 -2.37 -11.52 -13.14
C GLN A 223 -3.50 -11.54 -12.12
N THR A 224 -3.18 -11.36 -10.84
CA THR A 224 -4.15 -11.48 -9.75
C THR A 224 -4.76 -10.14 -9.37
N PHE A 225 -3.92 -9.11 -9.18
CA PHE A 225 -4.37 -7.87 -8.54
C PHE A 225 -4.93 -6.85 -9.53
N LEU A 226 -4.31 -6.68 -10.69
CA LEU A 226 -4.76 -5.71 -11.68
C LEU A 226 -6.24 -5.90 -12.07
N PRO A 227 -6.74 -7.12 -12.41
CA PRO A 227 -8.16 -7.30 -12.74
C PRO A 227 -9.08 -6.92 -11.58
N ILE A 228 -8.76 -7.36 -10.35
CA ILE A 228 -9.56 -7.06 -9.15
C ILE A 228 -9.65 -5.55 -8.93
N ILE A 229 -8.55 -4.83 -9.09
CA ILE A 229 -8.48 -3.39 -8.88
C ILE A 229 -9.25 -2.64 -9.98
N CYS A 230 -9.04 -3.00 -11.24
CA CYS A 230 -9.72 -2.39 -12.38
C CYS A 230 -11.25 -2.58 -12.33
N ASP A 231 -11.73 -3.74 -11.90
CA ASP A 231 -13.16 -4.06 -11.95
C ASP A 231 -13.91 -3.65 -10.68
N LYS A 232 -13.28 -3.70 -9.50
CA LYS A 232 -13.99 -3.52 -8.22
C LYS A 232 -13.59 -2.28 -7.42
N HIS A 233 -12.35 -1.79 -7.56
CA HIS A 233 -11.81 -0.78 -6.63
C HIS A 233 -11.63 0.60 -7.25
N ILE A 234 -11.38 0.68 -8.56
CA ILE A 234 -11.10 1.95 -9.23
C ILE A 234 -12.28 2.94 -9.15
N LEU A 235 -13.53 2.44 -9.16
CA LEU A 235 -14.76 3.25 -9.10
C LEU A 235 -15.22 3.58 -7.67
N ARG A 236 -14.46 3.19 -6.65
CA ARG A 236 -14.81 3.45 -5.25
C ARG A 236 -14.48 4.90 -4.87
N GLU A 237 -15.02 5.35 -3.73
CA GLU A 237 -14.72 6.67 -3.20
C GLU A 237 -13.23 6.83 -2.81
N GLU A 238 -12.77 8.07 -2.78
CA GLU A 238 -11.43 8.39 -2.27
C GLU A 238 -11.31 7.95 -0.79
N PRO A 239 -10.16 7.38 -0.37
CA PRO A 239 -8.88 7.33 -1.06
C PRO A 239 -8.62 6.06 -1.91
N ILE A 240 -9.58 5.13 -1.99
CA ILE A 240 -9.38 3.83 -2.65
C ILE A 240 -9.12 3.99 -4.15
N SER A 241 -9.90 4.83 -4.83
CA SER A 241 -9.72 5.10 -6.27
C SER A 241 -8.36 5.73 -6.58
N ILE A 242 -7.88 6.66 -5.76
CA ILE A 242 -6.53 7.27 -5.91
C ILE A 242 -5.44 6.21 -5.81
N LEU A 243 -5.50 5.35 -4.79
CA LEU A 243 -4.52 4.29 -4.60
C LEU A 243 -4.59 3.25 -5.73
N SER A 244 -5.78 2.99 -6.26
CA SER A 244 -6.01 2.12 -7.41
C SER A 244 -5.37 2.69 -8.68
N LEU A 245 -5.56 3.98 -8.96
CA LEU A 245 -4.93 4.67 -10.09
C LEU A 245 -3.40 4.63 -9.98
N ARG A 246 -2.86 4.93 -8.81
CA ARG A 246 -1.40 4.89 -8.57
C ARG A 246 -0.84 3.49 -8.78
N PHE A 247 -1.55 2.46 -8.32
CA PHE A 247 -1.18 1.07 -8.52
C PHE A 247 -1.10 0.74 -10.01
N ILE A 248 -2.17 1.05 -10.76
CA ILE A 248 -2.26 0.78 -12.20
C ILE A 248 -1.13 1.49 -12.96
N GLN A 249 -0.95 2.79 -12.72
CA GLN A 249 0.10 3.58 -13.35
C GLN A 249 1.49 2.99 -13.11
N THR A 250 1.82 2.70 -11.84
CA THR A 250 3.15 2.23 -11.48
C THR A 250 3.41 0.83 -12.03
N LEU A 251 2.44 -0.07 -11.87
CA LEU A 251 2.54 -1.43 -12.41
C LEU A 251 2.71 -1.42 -13.92
N TRP A 252 1.97 -0.56 -14.64
CA TRP A 252 2.06 -0.46 -16.10
C TRP A 252 3.48 -0.09 -16.56
N THR A 253 4.16 0.80 -15.84
CA THR A 253 5.56 1.17 -16.17
C THR A 253 6.59 0.10 -15.85
N LEU A 254 6.25 -0.91 -15.05
CA LEU A 254 7.19 -1.92 -14.54
C LEU A 254 7.12 -3.26 -15.29
N ILE A 255 6.07 -3.47 -16.07
CA ILE A 255 5.80 -4.74 -16.75
C ILE A 255 6.32 -4.69 -18.18
N ASP A 256 6.94 -5.79 -18.60
CA ASP A 256 7.24 -6.02 -20.00
C ASP A 256 5.93 -6.20 -20.77
N HIS A 257 5.68 -5.28 -21.70
CA HIS A 257 4.48 -5.24 -22.51
C HIS A 257 4.48 -6.32 -23.60
N THR A 258 4.32 -7.57 -23.16
CA THR A 258 4.14 -8.75 -23.98
C THR A 258 2.68 -8.88 -24.44
N SER A 259 2.39 -9.72 -25.44
CA SER A 259 1.03 -9.96 -25.94
C SER A 259 0.05 -10.43 -24.86
N SER A 260 0.50 -11.26 -23.91
CA SER A 260 -0.28 -11.65 -22.73
C SER A 260 -0.69 -10.45 -21.88
N SER A 261 0.17 -9.42 -21.79
CA SER A 261 -0.07 -8.19 -21.03
C SER A 261 -1.17 -7.29 -21.64
N PHE A 262 -1.65 -7.61 -22.84
CA PHE A 262 -2.77 -6.91 -23.46
C PHE A 262 -4.08 -7.65 -23.28
N SER A 263 -4.03 -8.99 -23.21
CA SER A 263 -5.22 -9.81 -23.07
C SER A 263 -6.02 -9.48 -21.80
N ILE A 264 -5.35 -9.35 -20.66
CA ILE A 264 -6.00 -9.01 -19.38
C ILE A 264 -6.59 -7.60 -19.41
N LEU A 265 -5.91 -6.62 -20.01
CA LEU A 265 -6.47 -5.27 -20.14
C LEU A 265 -7.68 -5.24 -21.07
N SER A 266 -7.61 -5.93 -22.22
CA SER A 266 -8.72 -6.01 -23.17
C SER A 266 -9.96 -6.68 -22.58
N GLN A 267 -9.78 -7.55 -21.58
CA GLN A 267 -10.86 -8.20 -20.84
C GLN A 267 -11.37 -7.37 -19.66
N SER A 268 -10.62 -6.36 -19.22
CA SER A 268 -11.00 -5.50 -18.11
C SER A 268 -11.79 -4.28 -18.59
N ASN A 269 -12.67 -3.77 -17.72
CA ASN A 269 -13.43 -2.55 -18.02
C ASN A 269 -12.63 -1.26 -17.72
N LEU A 270 -11.30 -1.33 -17.68
CA LEU A 270 -10.44 -0.24 -17.20
C LEU A 270 -10.68 1.09 -17.96
N ILE A 271 -10.64 1.07 -19.29
CA ILE A 271 -10.79 2.30 -20.10
C ILE A 271 -12.16 2.94 -19.86
N SER A 272 -13.22 2.13 -19.93
CA SER A 272 -14.58 2.58 -19.64
C SER A 272 -14.71 3.13 -18.20
N ASN A 273 -14.08 2.47 -17.22
CA ASN A 273 -14.08 2.92 -15.83
C ASN A 273 -13.34 4.26 -15.64
N LEU A 274 -12.20 4.46 -16.32
CA LEU A 274 -11.48 5.75 -16.30
C LEU A 274 -12.33 6.87 -16.91
N PHE A 275 -13.03 6.59 -18.00
CA PHE A 275 -13.96 7.56 -18.61
C PHE A 275 -15.14 7.89 -17.69
N ASN A 276 -15.71 6.87 -17.04
CA ASN A 276 -16.76 7.07 -16.04
C ASN A 276 -16.29 7.94 -14.87
N LEU A 277 -15.05 7.76 -14.39
CA LEU A 277 -14.49 8.61 -13.33
C LEU A 277 -14.35 10.06 -13.76
N ILE A 278 -13.91 10.33 -15.00
CA ILE A 278 -13.86 11.70 -15.55
C ILE A 278 -15.27 12.30 -15.56
N ILE A 279 -16.27 11.55 -16.03
CA ILE A 279 -17.65 12.01 -16.12
C ILE A 279 -18.24 12.29 -14.73
N GLN A 280 -17.98 11.43 -13.75
CA GLN A 280 -18.43 11.59 -12.36
C GLN A 280 -17.77 12.78 -11.66
N ASN A 281 -16.57 13.20 -12.09
CA ASN A 281 -15.79 14.26 -11.48
C ASN A 281 -15.67 15.52 -12.36
N LYS A 282 -16.64 15.75 -13.25
CA LYS A 282 -16.66 16.94 -14.14
C LYS A 282 -16.56 18.26 -13.38
N ASP A 283 -17.22 18.37 -12.22
CA ASP A 283 -17.18 19.58 -11.39
C ASP A 283 -15.81 19.85 -10.75
N LYS A 284 -14.92 18.84 -10.75
CA LYS A 284 -13.55 18.90 -10.24
C LYS A 284 -12.53 18.68 -11.36
N SER A 285 -12.84 19.11 -12.59
CA SER A 285 -12.02 18.91 -13.79
C SER A 285 -10.57 19.41 -13.66
N THR A 286 -10.30 20.30 -12.71
CA THR A 286 -8.97 20.89 -12.44
C THR A 286 -8.27 20.28 -11.21
N GLY A 287 -8.86 19.25 -10.61
CA GLY A 287 -8.33 18.59 -9.42
C GLY A 287 -7.21 17.59 -9.71
N THR A 288 -6.40 17.30 -8.69
CA THR A 288 -5.32 16.30 -8.74
C THR A 288 -5.82 14.88 -9.05
N PHE A 289 -7.07 14.56 -8.71
CA PHE A 289 -7.70 13.29 -9.06
C PHE A 289 -7.89 13.15 -10.57
N VAL A 290 -8.44 14.17 -11.23
CA VAL A 290 -8.62 14.19 -12.69
C VAL A 290 -7.26 14.18 -13.40
N GLN A 291 -6.28 14.92 -12.88
CA GLN A 291 -4.89 14.80 -13.34
C GLN A 291 -4.39 13.34 -13.24
N GLY A 292 -4.64 12.65 -12.13
CA GLY A 292 -4.29 11.24 -11.98
C GLY A 292 -4.95 10.34 -13.04
N ILE A 293 -6.22 10.58 -13.37
CA ILE A 293 -6.91 9.81 -14.40
C ILE A 293 -6.31 10.06 -15.78
N VAL A 294 -6.08 11.33 -16.15
CA VAL A 294 -5.48 11.71 -17.44
C VAL A 294 -4.06 11.14 -17.55
N SER A 295 -3.25 11.24 -16.49
CA SER A 295 -1.91 10.66 -16.44
C SER A 295 -1.95 9.14 -16.64
N CYS A 296 -2.95 8.45 -16.07
CA CYS A 296 -3.16 7.03 -16.30
C CYS A 296 -3.48 6.72 -17.77
N LEU A 297 -4.39 7.48 -18.40
CA LEU A 297 -4.69 7.34 -19.84
C LEU A 297 -3.45 7.58 -20.71
N THR A 298 -2.64 8.59 -20.38
CA THR A 298 -1.38 8.88 -21.06
C THR A 298 -0.37 7.76 -20.91
N ILE A 299 -0.22 7.14 -19.74
CA ILE A 299 0.69 6.00 -19.58
C ILE A 299 0.19 4.78 -20.38
N LEU A 300 -1.12 4.52 -20.36
CA LEU A 300 -1.73 3.41 -21.09
C LEU A 300 -1.63 3.58 -22.62
N SER A 301 -1.69 4.82 -23.12
CA SER A 301 -1.63 5.13 -24.56
C SER A 301 -0.25 4.96 -25.18
N GLU A 302 0.78 4.51 -24.45
CA GLU A 302 2.06 4.16 -25.06
C GLU A 302 1.96 2.97 -26.03
N LYS A 303 0.81 2.27 -26.04
CA LYS A 303 0.55 1.11 -26.87
C LYS A 303 -0.56 1.36 -27.87
N ARG A 304 -0.32 0.98 -29.12
CA ARG A 304 -1.21 1.27 -30.26
C ARG A 304 -2.57 0.58 -30.12
N GLU A 305 -2.59 -0.65 -29.62
CA GLU A 305 -3.80 -1.44 -29.40
C GLU A 305 -4.71 -0.78 -28.36
N ILE A 306 -4.11 -0.14 -27.35
CA ILE A 306 -4.84 0.58 -26.31
C ILE A 306 -5.36 1.90 -26.84
N ILE A 307 -4.56 2.68 -27.58
CA ILE A 307 -5.02 3.90 -28.25
C ILE A 307 -6.24 3.61 -29.12
N GLN A 308 -6.19 2.55 -29.93
CA GLN A 308 -7.31 2.13 -30.75
C GLN A 308 -8.57 1.91 -29.91
N THR A 309 -8.46 1.11 -28.85
CA THR A 309 -9.58 0.81 -27.95
C THR A 309 -10.13 2.07 -27.29
N MET A 310 -9.26 3.00 -26.88
CA MET A 310 -9.66 4.28 -26.29
C MET A 310 -10.43 5.15 -27.30
N ILE A 311 -9.95 5.26 -28.54
CA ILE A 311 -10.62 6.01 -29.62
C ILE A 311 -12.00 5.40 -29.89
N GLU A 312 -12.10 4.07 -30.01
CA GLU A 312 -13.36 3.36 -30.20
C GLU A 312 -14.36 3.61 -29.06
N GLN A 313 -13.88 3.76 -27.82
CA GLN A 313 -14.69 4.07 -26.64
C GLN A 313 -14.96 5.57 -26.43
N GLY A 314 -14.53 6.45 -27.34
CA GLY A 314 -14.86 7.87 -27.31
C GLY A 314 -13.82 8.80 -26.67
N LEU A 315 -12.54 8.39 -26.64
CA LEU A 315 -11.44 9.21 -26.10
C LEU A 315 -11.44 10.65 -26.64
N VAL A 316 -11.61 10.81 -27.96
CA VAL A 316 -11.57 12.12 -28.62
C VAL A 316 -12.61 13.08 -28.06
N LEU A 317 -13.83 12.60 -27.81
CA LEU A 317 -14.89 13.42 -27.24
C LEU A 317 -14.55 13.88 -25.82
N ILE A 318 -14.02 12.97 -25.00
CA ILE A 318 -13.63 13.25 -23.62
C ILE A 318 -12.46 14.24 -23.58
N GLN A 319 -11.44 14.04 -24.42
CA GLN A 319 -10.31 14.96 -24.53
C GLN A 319 -10.76 16.37 -24.92
N LEU A 320 -11.58 16.50 -25.96
CA LEU A 320 -12.06 17.81 -26.41
C LEU A 320 -12.86 18.52 -25.32
N GLN A 321 -13.72 17.78 -24.60
CA GLN A 321 -14.44 18.31 -23.46
C GLN A 321 -13.47 18.81 -22.38
N LEU A 322 -12.51 17.98 -21.96
CA LEU A 322 -11.56 18.36 -20.91
C LEU A 322 -10.68 19.55 -21.31
N ILE A 323 -10.21 19.61 -22.56
CA ILE A 323 -9.44 20.74 -23.07
C ILE A 323 -10.27 22.02 -23.04
N GLN A 324 -11.54 21.97 -23.48
CA GLN A 324 -12.45 23.11 -23.40
C GLN A 324 -12.64 23.56 -21.95
N ASP A 325 -12.90 22.62 -21.05
CA ASP A 325 -13.08 22.90 -19.62
C ASP A 325 -11.81 23.58 -19.06
N GLN A 326 -10.60 23.06 -19.33
CA GLN A 326 -9.35 23.68 -18.88
C GLN A 326 -9.12 25.08 -19.46
N LEU A 327 -9.41 25.29 -20.76
CA LEU A 327 -9.21 26.59 -21.42
C LEU A 327 -10.15 27.69 -20.92
N THR A 328 -11.29 27.33 -20.31
CA THR A 328 -12.21 28.31 -19.72
C THR A 328 -11.70 28.89 -18.39
N PHE A 329 -10.75 28.22 -17.73
CA PHE A 329 -10.15 28.72 -16.49
C PHE A 329 -8.95 29.61 -16.78
N THR A 330 -9.04 30.89 -16.40
CA THR A 330 -8.02 31.92 -16.66
C THR A 330 -6.89 31.96 -15.61
N THR A 331 -6.91 31.05 -14.64
CA THR A 331 -5.94 31.00 -13.54
C THR A 331 -4.74 30.15 -13.92
N ASN A 332 -3.54 30.72 -13.76
CA ASN A 332 -2.26 30.08 -14.05
C ASN A 332 -1.89 29.07 -12.95
N ASP A 333 -2.66 27.99 -12.83
CA ASP A 333 -2.43 26.90 -11.88
C ASP A 333 -1.51 25.85 -12.52
N ARG A 334 -0.51 25.41 -11.74
CA ARG A 334 0.43 24.35 -12.12
C ARG A 334 -0.30 23.04 -12.41
N ILE A 335 -1.36 22.73 -11.67
CA ILE A 335 -2.14 21.49 -11.87
C ILE A 335 -2.86 21.54 -13.23
N MET A 336 -3.53 22.65 -13.54
CA MET A 336 -4.19 22.82 -14.85
C MET A 336 -3.21 22.75 -16.01
N THR A 337 -2.04 23.38 -15.86
CA THR A 337 -0.97 23.31 -16.87
C THR A 337 -0.54 21.86 -17.11
N ASN A 338 -0.35 21.07 -16.06
CA ASN A 338 0.01 19.66 -16.18
C ASN A 338 -1.10 18.84 -16.85
N ILE A 339 -2.36 19.05 -16.47
CA ILE A 339 -3.51 18.39 -17.10
C ILE A 339 -3.53 18.70 -18.60
N LEU A 340 -3.38 19.97 -18.98
CA LEU A 340 -3.36 20.39 -20.39
C LEU A 340 -2.19 19.76 -21.16
N LEU A 341 -1.00 19.72 -20.56
CA LEU A 341 0.17 19.08 -21.18
C LEU A 341 -0.04 17.57 -21.40
N GLU A 342 -0.62 16.87 -20.42
CA GLU A 342 -0.94 15.45 -20.57
C GLU A 342 -2.03 15.21 -21.63
N LEU A 343 -3.09 16.05 -21.66
CA LEU A 343 -4.13 15.98 -22.69
C LEU A 343 -3.58 16.24 -24.09
N LEU A 344 -2.70 17.22 -24.25
CA LEU A 344 -2.04 17.50 -25.53
C LEU A 344 -1.11 16.36 -25.94
N SER A 345 -0.39 15.75 -25.00
CA SER A 345 0.42 14.57 -25.28
C SER A 345 -0.44 13.38 -25.72
N LEU A 346 -1.63 13.22 -25.14
CA LEU A 346 -2.56 12.16 -25.53
C LEU A 346 -3.13 12.42 -26.94
N LEU A 347 -3.51 13.66 -27.23
CA LEU A 347 -3.97 14.09 -28.55
C LEU A 347 -2.90 13.87 -29.65
N ASP A 348 -1.65 14.21 -29.37
CA ASP A 348 -0.53 14.00 -30.31
C ASP A 348 -0.36 12.51 -30.68
N ARG A 349 -0.51 11.62 -29.69
CA ARG A 349 -0.48 10.16 -29.88
C ARG A 349 -1.65 9.67 -30.71
N ASP A 350 -2.85 10.17 -30.45
CA ASP A 350 -4.06 9.83 -31.22
C ASP A 350 -3.90 10.25 -32.69
N LEU A 351 -3.45 11.48 -32.94
CA LEU A 351 -3.21 11.99 -34.29
C LEU A 351 -2.13 11.19 -35.02
N THR A 352 -1.04 10.86 -34.33
CA THR A 352 0.04 10.02 -34.87
C THR A 352 -0.48 8.64 -35.27
N TYR A 353 -1.31 8.02 -34.44
CA TYR A 353 -1.93 6.73 -34.73
C TYR A 353 -2.83 6.79 -35.97
N VAL A 354 -3.72 7.79 -36.06
CA VAL A 354 -4.61 7.98 -37.21
C VAL A 354 -3.80 8.24 -38.50
N LEU A 355 -2.76 9.07 -38.43
CA LEU A 355 -1.91 9.39 -39.55
C LEU A 355 -1.14 8.17 -40.08
N ASP A 356 -0.71 7.27 -39.19
CA ASP A 356 -0.11 5.99 -39.56
C ASP A 356 -1.10 5.06 -40.29
N ILE A 357 -2.37 5.02 -39.86
CA ILE A 357 -3.42 4.25 -40.56
C ILE A 357 -3.63 4.80 -41.97
N VAL A 358 -3.78 6.13 -42.10
CA VAL A 358 -3.97 6.79 -43.39
C VAL A 358 -2.79 6.53 -44.33
N LYS A 359 -1.55 6.64 -43.83
CA LYS A 359 -0.35 6.31 -44.61
C LYS A 359 -0.37 4.87 -45.13
N ARG A 360 -0.72 3.90 -44.29
CA ARG A 360 -0.81 2.49 -44.69
C ARG A 360 -1.90 2.28 -45.74
N ALA A 361 -3.08 2.89 -45.56
CA ALA A 361 -4.17 2.80 -46.52
C ALA A 361 -3.76 3.37 -47.89
N LEU A 362 -3.03 4.48 -47.92
CA LEU A 362 -2.52 5.11 -49.14
C LEU A 362 -1.39 4.31 -49.82
N GLN A 363 -0.68 3.43 -49.10
CA GLN A 363 0.38 2.57 -49.66
C GLN A 363 -0.15 1.28 -50.29
N VAL A 364 -1.41 0.93 -50.02
CA VAL A 364 -2.09 -0.25 -50.59
C VAL A 364 -2.80 0.09 -51.91
N ILE A 365 -2.90 1.38 -52.25
CA ILE A 365 -3.40 1.92 -53.52
C ILE A 365 -2.20 2.16 -54.44
#